data_AF-A0A438H6V9-F1
#
_entry.id   AF-A0A438H6V9-F1
#
_cell.length_a   1.000
_cell.length_b   1.000
_cell.length_c   1.000
_cell.angle_alpha   90.00
_cell.angle_beta   90.00
_cell.angle_gamma   90.00
#
_symmetry.space_group_name_H-M   'P 1'
#
loop_
_entity.id
_entity.type
_entity.pdbx_description
1 polymer ?
#
loop_
_entity_poly.entity_id
_entity_poly.type
_entity_poly.pdbx_seq_one_letter_code
_entity_poly.pdbx_strand_id
1 'polypeptide(L)'
;MALRRFIKDFSKISKPLCELLVKDAKFVWDEKCQRSFEELKQFLTTAPIVRAPNWKLTFEVMCDSSDLAMGLFWGKERMESPM
;
A
#
# COMPACT_ATOMS: atom_id res chain seq x y z
N MET A 1 -6.45 4.86 -0.27
CA MET A 1 -6.84 4.36 -1.62
C MET A 1 -5.77 4.57 -2.70
N ALA A 2 -4.82 5.50 -2.54
CA ALA A 2 -3.90 5.90 -3.60
C ALA A 2 -2.85 4.87 -4.06
N LEU A 3 -2.57 3.82 -3.28
CA LEU A 3 -1.50 2.85 -3.59
C LEU A 3 -1.95 1.66 -4.44
N ARG A 4 -3.25 1.32 -4.43
CA ARG A 4 -3.79 0.16 -5.16
C ARG A 4 -3.56 0.26 -6.67
N ARG A 5 -3.59 1.47 -7.22
CA ARG A 5 -3.35 1.75 -8.65
C ARG A 5 -1.90 1.51 -9.10
N PHE A 6 -0.96 1.41 -8.16
CA PHE A 6 0.46 1.25 -8.47
C PHE A 6 0.96 -0.19 -8.32
N ILE A 7 0.12 -1.09 -7.78
CA ILE A 7 0.45 -2.50 -7.59
C ILE A 7 -0.34 -3.31 -8.61
N LYS A 8 0.37 -3.90 -9.57
CA LYS A 8 -0.25 -4.78 -10.57
C LYS A 8 -0.89 -5.97 -9.86
N ASP A 9 -2.08 -6.36 -10.31
CA ASP A 9 -2.83 -7.49 -9.73
C ASP A 9 -3.09 -7.36 -8.22
N PHE A 10 -3.12 -6.13 -7.67
CA PHE A 10 -3.33 -5.88 -6.23
C PHE A 10 -4.48 -6.70 -5.65
N SER A 11 -5.62 -6.79 -6.34
CA SER A 11 -6.78 -7.54 -5.86
C SER A 11 -6.52 -9.04 -5.71
N LYS A 12 -5.63 -9.63 -6.51
CA LYS A 12 -5.25 -11.04 -6.37
C LYS A 12 -4.34 -11.24 -5.16
N ILE A 13 -3.37 -10.35 -5.00
CA ILE A 13 -2.39 -10.41 -3.89
C ILE A 13 -3.09 -10.14 -2.56
N SER A 14 -3.99 -9.15 -2.50
CA SER A 14 -4.70 -8.82 -1.26
C SER A 14 -5.81 -9.80 -0.89
N LYS A 15 -6.18 -10.72 -1.80
CA LYS A 15 -7.34 -11.60 -1.62
C LYS A 15 -7.30 -12.41 -0.33
N PRO A 16 -6.19 -13.09 0.04
CA PRO A 16 -6.13 -13.86 1.28
C PRO A 16 -6.35 -12.98 2.52
N LEU A 17 -5.85 -11.74 2.48
CA LEU A 17 -6.04 -10.77 3.57
C LEU A 17 -7.48 -10.25 3.63
N CYS A 18 -8.14 -10.07 2.48
CA CYS A 18 -9.54 -9.67 2.44
C CYS A 18 -10.47 -10.78 2.96
N GLU A 19 -10.15 -12.05 2.71
CA GLU A 19 -10.91 -13.21 3.20
C GLU A 19 -10.91 -13.28 4.74
N LEU A 20 -9.84 -12.82 5.41
CA LEU A 20 -9.78 -12.72 6.87
C LEU A 20 -10.78 -11.72 7.48
N LEU A 21 -11.25 -10.76 6.70
CA LEU A 21 -12.14 -9.68 7.15
C LEU A 21 -13.61 -9.96 6.82
N VAL A 22 -13.92 -11.09 6.18
CA VAL A 22 -15.29 -11.48 5.86
C VAL A 22 -16.04 -11.76 7.15
N LYS A 23 -17.28 -11.26 7.23
CA LYS A 23 -18.15 -11.48 8.39
C LYS A 23 -18.28 -12.97 8.69
N ASP A 24 -18.15 -13.33 9.96
CA ASP A 24 -18.23 -14.70 10.47
C ASP A 24 -17.11 -15.66 10.00
N ALA A 25 -16.09 -15.16 9.29
CA ALA A 25 -14.88 -15.94 8.99
C ALA A 25 -14.00 -16.09 10.24
N LYS A 26 -13.40 -17.27 10.42
CA LYS A 26 -12.37 -17.45 11.45
C LYS A 26 -11.11 -16.72 11.01
N PHE A 27 -10.61 -15.82 11.85
CA PHE A 27 -9.33 -15.15 11.61
C PHE A 27 -8.18 -16.13 11.84
N VAL A 28 -7.76 -16.80 10.76
CA VAL A 28 -6.62 -17.73 10.77
C VAL A 28 -5.55 -17.18 9.84
N TRP A 29 -4.49 -16.66 10.42
CA TRP A 29 -3.35 -16.17 9.64
C TRP A 29 -2.48 -17.34 9.19
N ASP A 30 -2.68 -17.78 7.95
CA ASP A 30 -1.93 -18.87 7.35
C ASP A 30 -0.73 -18.36 6.53
N GLU A 31 0.03 -19.30 5.96
CA GLU A 31 1.20 -19.00 5.14
C GLU A 31 0.84 -18.15 3.89
N LYS A 32 -0.36 -18.33 3.34
CA LYS A 32 -0.83 -17.54 2.18
C LYS A 32 -1.06 -16.09 2.58
N CYS A 33 -1.64 -15.84 3.75
CA CYS A 33 -1.80 -14.51 4.32
C CYS A 33 -0.44 -13.86 4.57
N GLN A 34 0.49 -14.58 5.18
CA GLN A 34 1.84 -14.07 5.45
C GLN A 34 2.57 -13.68 4.17
N ARG A 35 2.60 -14.59 3.17
CA ARG A 35 3.23 -14.33 1.88
C ARG A 35 2.62 -13.13 1.16
N SER A 36 1.29 -13.03 1.16
CA SER A 36 0.57 -11.89 0.57
C SER A 36 0.93 -10.58 1.26
N PHE A 37 1.06 -10.60 2.59
CA PHE A 37 1.43 -9.42 3.37
C PHE A 37 2.87 -8.97 3.11
N GLU A 38 3.81 -9.91 3.03
CA GLU A 38 5.21 -9.64 2.71
C GLU A 38 5.37 -9.11 1.29
N GLU A 39 4.67 -9.68 0.32
CA GLU A 39 4.65 -9.21 -1.06
C GLU A 39 4.10 -7.77 -1.15
N LEU A 40 3.02 -7.46 -0.43
CA LEU A 40 2.52 -6.09 -0.35
C LEU A 40 3.52 -5.13 0.28
N LYS A 41 4.22 -5.53 1.36
CA LYS A 41 5.30 -4.71 1.93
C LYS A 41 6.40 -4.43 0.92
N GLN A 42 6.83 -5.45 0.17
CA GLN A 42 7.85 -5.28 -0.86
C GLN A 42 7.43 -4.29 -1.92
N PHE A 43 6.20 -4.36 -2.42
CA PHE A 43 5.70 -3.37 -3.38
C PHE A 43 5.71 -1.95 -2.80
N LEU A 44 5.33 -1.79 -1.53
CA LEU A 44 5.30 -0.48 -0.88
C LEU A 44 6.69 0.11 -0.61
N THR A 45 7.74 -0.71 -0.52
CA THR A 45 9.12 -0.26 -0.26
C THR A 45 9.97 -0.16 -1.52
N THR A 46 9.47 -0.62 -2.66
CA THR A 46 10.22 -0.65 -3.93
C THR A 46 9.68 0.34 -4.97
N ALA A 47 10.48 0.60 -6.00
CA ALA A 47 10.03 1.36 -7.16
C ALA A 47 8.91 0.58 -7.88
N PRO A 48 7.86 1.25 -8.41
CA PRO A 48 7.78 2.68 -8.68
C PRO A 48 7.17 3.54 -7.56
N ILE A 49 6.73 2.93 -6.45
CA ILE A 49 5.99 3.61 -5.35
C ILE A 49 6.91 4.50 -4.53
N VAL A 50 8.12 4.03 -4.21
CA VAL A 50 9.16 4.84 -3.57
C VAL A 50 10.12 5.29 -4.65
N ARG A 51 10.05 6.57 -5.04
CA ARG A 51 10.94 7.17 -6.05
C ARG A 51 11.56 8.44 -5.48
N ALA A 52 12.78 8.75 -5.91
CA ALA A 52 13.45 9.98 -5.51
C ALA A 52 12.58 11.21 -5.90
N PRO A 53 12.44 12.20 -5.00
CA PRO A 53 11.65 13.38 -5.28
C PRO A 53 12.27 14.21 -6.40
N ASN A 54 11.44 14.65 -7.35
CA ASN A 54 11.83 15.67 -8.31
C ASN A 54 11.37 17.03 -7.80
N TRP A 55 12.32 17.81 -7.27
CA TRP A 55 12.09 19.12 -6.64
C TRP A 55 11.49 20.20 -7.55
N LYS A 56 11.41 19.96 -8.87
CA LYS A 56 10.76 20.87 -9.82
C LYS A 56 9.23 20.72 -9.85
N LEU A 57 8.69 19.71 -9.18
CA LEU A 57 7.27 19.39 -9.18
C LEU A 57 6.65 19.70 -7.81
N THR A 58 5.36 20.05 -7.81
CA THR A 58 4.57 20.19 -6.59
C THR A 58 4.24 18.82 -6.01
N PHE A 59 4.15 18.75 -4.69
CA PHE A 59 3.84 17.52 -3.96
C PHE A 59 2.68 17.75 -3.01
N GLU A 60 2.00 16.66 -2.66
CA GLU A 60 0.95 16.63 -1.65
C GLU A 60 1.40 15.83 -0.45
N VAL A 61 1.13 16.39 0.73
CA VAL A 61 1.42 15.77 2.01
C VAL A 61 0.10 15.38 2.64
N MET A 62 -0.07 14.09 2.93
CA MET A 62 -1.19 13.56 3.70
C MET A 62 -0.66 13.21 5.09
N CYS A 63 -1.28 13.77 6.13
CA CYS A 63 -0.92 13.50 7.51
C CYS A 63 -2.17 13.01 8.26
N ASP A 64 -1.99 12.04 9.15
CA ASP A 64 -3.00 11.61 10.09
C ASP A 64 -2.36 11.41 11.47
N SER A 65 -3.10 11.66 12.54
CA SER A 65 -2.57 11.58 13.90
C SER A 65 -3.58 10.94 14.85
N SER A 66 -3.08 10.10 15.75
CA SER A 66 -3.79 9.60 16.93
C SER A 66 -3.15 10.15 18.20
N ASP A 67 -3.79 9.90 19.35
CA ASP A 67 -3.28 10.29 20.66
C ASP A 67 -1.88 9.73 20.99
N LEU A 68 -1.46 8.69 20.27
CA LEU A 68 -0.19 7.99 20.50
C LEU A 68 0.86 8.24 19.43
N ALA A 69 0.47 8.59 18.20
CA ALA A 69 1.39 8.67 17.07
C ALA A 69 0.90 9.57 15.96
N MET A 70 1.84 10.09 15.16
CA MET A 70 1.55 10.78 13.91
C MET A 70 2.12 9.97 12.73
N GLY A 71 1.37 9.94 11.63
CA GLY A 71 1.75 9.31 10.38
C GLY A 71 1.73 10.32 9.23
N LEU A 72 2.79 10.33 8.43
CA LEU A 72 2.93 11.20 7.26
C LEU A 72 3.14 10.35 6.00
N PHE A 73 2.39 10.67 4.95
CA PHE A 73 2.63 10.18 3.60
C PHE A 73 2.89 11.35 2.68
N TRP A 74 3.96 11.26 1.89
CA TRP A 74 4.34 12.28 0.93
C TRP A 74 4.31 11.70 -0.47
N GLY A 75 3.53 12.30 -1.37
CA GLY A 75 3.33 11.75 -2.71
C GLY A 75 2.97 12.80 -3.75
N LYS A 76 2.89 12.36 -4.99
CA LYS A 76 2.41 13.16 -6.13
C LYS A 76 1.12 12.55 -6.65
N GLU A 77 0.17 13.40 -7.05
CA GLU A 77 -1.14 12.98 -7.56
C GLU A 77 -1.04 12.12 -8.85
N ARG A 78 -0.06 12.44 -9.71
CA ARG A 78 0.28 11.70 -10.95
C ARG A 78 1.67 11.10 -10.88
N MET A 79 1.76 9.84 -10.44
CA MET A 79 2.83 8.95 -10.88
C MET A 79 2.38 8.37 -12.23
N GLU A 80 3.05 8.76 -13.31
CA GLU A 80 2.94 8.04 -14.58
C GLU A 80 3.29 6.58 -14.31
N SER A 81 2.33 5.71 -14.62
CA SER A 81 2.53 4.26 -14.69
C SER A 81 3.77 4.01 -15.55
N PRO A 82 4.82 3.33 -15.04
CA PRO A 82 5.74 2.71 -15.96
C PRO A 82 4.91 1.65 -16.70
N MET A 83 4.67 1.89 -17.99
CA MET A 83 4.22 0.84 -18.90
C MET A 83 5.21 -0.33 -18.85
#